data_AF-A0A8J4TIU7-F1
#
_entry.id   AF-A0A8J4TIU7-F1
#
_cell.length_a   1.000
_cell.length_b   1.000
_cell.length_c   1.000
_cell.angle_alpha   90.00
_cell.angle_beta   90.00
_cell.angle_gamma   90.00
#
_symmetry.space_group_name_H-M   'P 1'
#
loop_
_entity.id
_entity.type
_entity.pdbx_description
1 polymer ?
#
loop_
_entity_poly.entity_id
_entity_poly.type
_entity_poly.pdbx_seq_one_letter_code
_entity_poly.pdbx_strand_id
1 'polypeptide(L)'
;QAKNAVKYTVAFLIICAALLLIGAFAPLLPPPKQNSTQWDKLQYLFKELGSNDGVVALSFSISSLTLIGMLAVITYTAYGMSILPLNLIKGTRSVLYEQLENTEDMEEVEQHIEKLKAKCEDGRPLSLRDRRNLQELEAKLLTLRRRGRHLENAERNCCSKVGRALRPIKILLGVFFILVALLFFVSLFISNLDKALYSSGMSSGLIVFGTNLTNPLNELLLALQPVFPLDYVLITIITMYFVFTSMAGIRNMGIWFFWIRLYKIRPQRTRPQALLFLCMILLLIVLHTNYMIYSLAPQYVMYGSQTYLWQKNHTITAVVKTCDVDAPDDQCTVTRSYLFLHKFWFFSTIYYFGNWAFLV
;
A
#
# COMPACT_ATOMS: atom_id res chain seq x y z
N GLN A 1 -10.70 8.76 32.75
CA GLN A 1 -10.70 8.19 31.38
C GLN A 1 -11.82 8.75 30.50
N ALA A 2 -13.07 8.86 30.99
CA ALA A 2 -14.21 9.40 30.21
C ALA A 2 -14.00 10.83 29.65
N LYS A 3 -13.47 11.78 30.43
CA LYS A 3 -13.17 13.15 29.96
C LYS A 3 -12.21 13.19 28.76
N ASN A 4 -11.20 12.32 28.74
CA ASN A 4 -10.25 12.25 27.63
C ASN A 4 -10.90 11.64 26.40
N ALA A 5 -11.71 10.58 26.56
CA ALA A 5 -12.46 9.98 25.46
C ALA A 5 -13.43 11.00 24.82
N VAL A 6 -14.17 11.77 25.62
CA VAL A 6 -15.07 12.84 25.14
C VAL A 6 -14.30 13.92 24.38
N LYS A 7 -13.11 14.31 24.85
CA LYS A 7 -12.26 15.27 24.16
C LYS A 7 -11.86 14.78 22.75
N TYR A 8 -11.48 13.50 22.62
CA TYR A 8 -11.09 12.94 21.32
C TYR A 8 -12.29 12.75 20.38
N THR A 9 -13.46 12.36 20.89
CA THR A 9 -14.68 12.25 20.07
C THR A 9 -15.17 13.62 19.60
N VAL A 10 -15.13 14.65 20.46
CA VAL A 10 -15.49 16.02 20.07
C VAL A 10 -14.51 16.56 19.04
N ALA A 11 -13.21 16.33 19.20
CA ALA A 11 -12.21 16.72 18.20
C ALA A 11 -12.47 16.03 16.85
N PHE A 12 -12.80 14.74 16.85
CA PHE A 12 -13.18 14.02 15.63
C PHE A 12 -14.44 14.60 14.98
N LEU A 13 -15.49 14.88 15.76
CA LEU A 13 -16.72 15.49 15.25
C LEU A 13 -16.46 16.87 14.64
N ILE A 14 -15.59 17.68 15.25
CA ILE A 14 -15.20 18.98 14.70
C ILE A 14 -14.46 18.80 13.35
N ILE A 15 -13.56 17.82 13.24
CA ILE A 15 -12.86 17.53 11.98
C ILE A 15 -13.85 17.07 10.91
N CYS A 16 -14.78 16.17 11.23
CA CYS A 16 -15.82 15.73 10.31
C CYS A 16 -16.72 16.89 9.87
N ALA A 17 -17.15 17.73 10.80
CA ALA A 17 -17.96 18.91 10.50
C ALA A 17 -17.19 19.90 9.60
N ALA A 18 -15.91 20.14 9.87
CA ALA A 18 -15.07 20.99 9.04
C ALA A 18 -14.90 20.42 7.62
N LEU A 19 -14.64 19.12 7.47
CA LEU A 19 -14.53 18.47 6.15
C LEU A 19 -15.84 18.57 5.36
N LEU A 20 -16.99 18.35 6.01
CA LEU A 20 -18.29 18.47 5.36
C LEU A 20 -18.62 19.91 4.97
N LEU A 21 -18.31 20.88 5.83
CA LEU A 21 -18.49 22.30 5.53
C LEU A 21 -17.61 22.75 4.36
N ILE A 22 -16.31 22.43 4.39
CA ILE A 22 -15.40 22.76 3.28
C ILE A 22 -15.88 22.08 1.99
N GLY A 23 -16.35 20.83 2.08
CA GLY A 23 -16.90 20.11 0.94
C GLY A 23 -18.16 20.72 0.34
N ALA A 24 -19.04 21.30 1.16
CA ALA A 24 -20.22 22.04 0.69
C ALA A 24 -19.83 23.32 -0.06
N PHE A 25 -18.71 23.96 0.29
CA PHE A 25 -18.24 25.21 -0.34
C PHE A 25 -17.13 25.02 -1.37
N ALA A 26 -16.74 23.78 -1.70
CA ALA A 26 -15.64 23.50 -2.61
C ALA A 26 -16.02 23.82 -4.07
N PRO A 27 -15.19 24.57 -4.83
CA PRO A 27 -15.49 24.92 -6.21
C PRO A 27 -15.42 23.69 -7.13
N LEU A 28 -16.50 23.44 -7.88
CA LEU A 28 -16.65 22.26 -8.72
C LEU A 28 -16.08 22.42 -10.14
N LEU A 29 -16.02 23.64 -10.67
CA LEU A 29 -15.44 23.94 -11.99
C LEU A 29 -14.66 25.27 -11.94
N PRO A 30 -13.65 25.47 -12.80
CA PRO A 30 -13.17 26.80 -13.09
C PRO A 30 -14.33 27.64 -13.63
N PRO A 31 -14.50 28.90 -13.19
CA PRO A 31 -15.62 29.73 -13.61
C PRO A 31 -15.59 29.92 -15.14
N PRO A 32 -16.77 30.04 -15.80
CA PRO A 32 -16.81 30.37 -17.22
C PRO A 32 -16.17 31.75 -17.47
N LYS A 33 -15.76 31.94 -18.73
CA LYS A 33 -14.95 33.03 -19.30
C LYS A 33 -15.08 34.41 -18.61
N GLN A 34 -13.96 35.15 -18.65
CA GLN A 34 -13.62 36.46 -18.05
C GLN A 34 -14.66 37.60 -18.04
N ASN A 35 -15.86 37.46 -18.64
CA ASN A 35 -16.88 38.51 -18.75
C ASN A 35 -18.16 38.17 -17.98
N SER A 36 -18.05 37.80 -16.70
CA SER A 36 -19.22 37.64 -15.82
C SER A 36 -18.96 38.27 -14.46
N THR A 37 -19.97 38.96 -13.93
CA THR A 37 -19.88 39.65 -12.64
C THR A 37 -19.70 38.64 -11.51
N GLN A 38 -19.01 39.06 -10.44
CA GLN A 38 -18.79 38.22 -9.26
C GLN A 38 -20.11 37.72 -8.64
N TRP A 39 -21.20 38.48 -8.82
CA TRP A 39 -22.54 38.18 -8.33
C TRP A 39 -23.26 37.09 -9.13
N ASP A 40 -23.08 37.01 -10.45
CA ASP A 40 -23.65 35.92 -11.26
C ASP A 40 -22.98 34.58 -10.96
N LYS A 41 -21.67 34.60 -10.68
CA LYS A 41 -20.93 33.42 -10.21
C LYS A 41 -21.42 32.97 -8.84
N LEU A 42 -21.74 33.92 -7.95
CA LEU A 42 -22.32 33.64 -6.64
C LEU A 42 -23.72 33.03 -6.77
N GLN A 43 -24.58 33.60 -7.63
CA GLN A 43 -25.94 33.10 -7.85
C GLN A 43 -25.97 31.74 -8.55
N TYR A 44 -25.06 31.48 -9.48
CA TYR A 44 -24.89 30.15 -10.08
C TYR A 44 -24.51 29.10 -9.03
N LEU A 45 -23.55 29.44 -8.14
CA LEU A 45 -23.22 28.59 -7.01
C LEU A 45 -24.44 28.37 -6.10
N PHE A 46 -25.20 29.42 -5.75
CA PHE A 46 -26.40 29.33 -4.89
C PHE A 46 -27.58 28.56 -5.51
N LYS A 47 -27.69 28.54 -6.84
CA LYS A 47 -28.75 27.82 -7.57
C LYS A 47 -28.42 26.33 -7.71
N GLU A 48 -27.15 25.98 -7.86
CA GLU A 48 -26.66 24.60 -7.84
C GLU A 48 -26.64 24.02 -6.39
N LEU A 49 -26.40 24.88 -5.39
CA LEU A 49 -26.45 24.60 -3.94
C LEU A 49 -27.83 24.07 -3.49
N GLY A 50 -28.93 24.44 -4.18
CA GLY A 50 -30.28 24.07 -3.75
C GLY A 50 -30.71 22.61 -3.98
N SER A 51 -29.97 21.83 -4.79
CA SER A 51 -30.49 20.57 -5.35
C SER A 51 -29.75 19.30 -4.89
N ASN A 52 -28.46 19.35 -4.49
CA ASN A 52 -27.67 18.12 -4.23
C ASN A 52 -26.48 18.23 -3.24
N ASP A 53 -26.47 19.21 -2.33
CA ASP A 53 -25.35 19.54 -1.42
C ASP A 53 -24.77 18.36 -0.63
N GLY A 54 -25.63 17.47 -0.13
CA GLY A 54 -25.17 16.31 0.64
C GLY A 54 -24.23 15.42 -0.16
N VAL A 55 -24.49 15.22 -1.46
CA VAL A 55 -23.66 14.39 -2.33
C VAL A 55 -22.31 15.06 -2.62
N VAL A 56 -22.31 16.39 -2.78
CA VAL A 56 -21.07 17.17 -2.99
C VAL A 56 -20.17 17.11 -1.75
N ALA A 57 -20.72 17.39 -0.57
CA ALA A 57 -19.97 17.34 0.69
C ALA A 57 -19.40 15.95 1.00
N LEU A 58 -20.17 14.89 0.72
CA LEU A 58 -19.70 13.51 0.84
C LEU A 58 -18.58 13.19 -0.16
N SER A 59 -18.70 13.64 -1.41
CA SER A 59 -17.66 13.44 -2.44
C SER A 59 -16.35 14.11 -2.07
N PHE A 60 -16.42 15.31 -1.50
CA PHE A 60 -15.24 16.02 -1.01
C PHE A 60 -14.61 15.31 0.19
N SER A 61 -15.43 14.82 1.12
CA SER A 61 -14.96 14.11 2.32
C SER A 61 -14.25 12.79 1.95
N ILE A 62 -14.85 12.02 1.05
CA ILE A 62 -14.24 10.78 0.52
C ILE A 62 -12.95 11.10 -0.22
N SER A 63 -12.93 12.14 -1.05
CA SER A 63 -11.72 12.59 -1.76
C SER A 63 -10.61 13.02 -0.79
N SER A 64 -10.97 13.73 0.29
CA SER A 64 -10.00 14.12 1.31
C SER A 64 -9.42 12.91 2.06
N LEU A 65 -10.25 11.90 2.36
CA LEU A 65 -9.81 10.66 2.99
C LEU A 65 -8.95 9.80 2.05
N THR A 66 -9.30 9.71 0.76
CA THR A 66 -8.49 9.02 -0.25
C THR A 66 -7.14 9.69 -0.46
N LEU A 67 -7.05 11.02 -0.30
CA LEU A 67 -5.78 11.74 -0.33
C LEU A 67 -4.87 11.35 0.85
N ILE A 68 -5.43 11.23 2.06
CA ILE A 68 -4.67 10.71 3.21
C ILE A 68 -4.25 9.25 2.95
N GLY A 69 -5.16 8.45 2.39
CA GLY A 69 -4.89 7.07 1.97
C GLY A 69 -3.77 6.96 0.94
N MET A 70 -3.70 7.88 -0.02
CA MET A 70 -2.61 7.97 -1.00
C MET A 70 -1.26 8.14 -0.33
N LEU A 71 -1.13 9.08 0.62
CA LEU A 71 0.11 9.28 1.38
C LEU A 71 0.51 8.01 2.13
N ALA A 72 -0.47 7.28 2.70
CA ALA A 72 -0.24 6.00 3.35
C ALA A 72 0.21 4.91 2.36
N VAL A 73 -0.33 4.89 1.14
CA VAL A 73 0.06 3.93 0.10
C VAL A 73 1.47 4.21 -0.41
N ILE A 74 1.81 5.45 -0.69
CA ILE A 74 3.17 5.85 -1.12
C ILE A 74 4.19 5.46 -0.05
N THR A 75 3.92 5.72 1.23
CA THR A 75 4.87 5.45 2.31
C THR A 75 4.96 3.97 2.69
N TYR A 76 3.83 3.29 2.88
CA TYR A 76 3.82 1.93 3.42
C TYR A 76 3.67 0.84 2.37
N THR A 77 2.84 1.05 1.35
CA THR A 77 2.59 0.03 0.33
C THR A 77 3.76 -0.08 -0.64
N ALA A 78 4.30 1.04 -1.15
CA ALA A 78 5.45 1.00 -2.06
C ALA A 78 6.65 0.30 -1.40
N TYR A 79 6.98 0.70 -0.15
CA TYR A 79 7.99 0.01 0.66
C TYR A 79 7.63 -1.46 0.93
N GLY A 80 6.35 -1.74 1.20
CA GLY A 80 5.77 -3.06 1.41
C GLY A 80 5.93 -4.01 0.24
N MET A 81 5.67 -3.54 -0.99
CA MET A 81 5.79 -4.31 -2.23
C MET A 81 7.22 -4.79 -2.48
N SER A 82 8.21 -3.99 -2.09
CA SER A 82 9.62 -4.37 -2.22
C SER A 82 10.06 -5.29 -1.07
N ILE A 83 9.71 -4.96 0.17
CA ILE A 83 10.25 -5.65 1.34
C ILE A 83 9.60 -7.02 1.62
N LEU A 84 8.33 -7.20 1.25
CA LEU A 84 7.60 -8.46 1.44
C LEU A 84 8.25 -9.63 0.66
N PRO A 85 8.43 -9.55 -0.67
CA PRO A 85 9.07 -10.62 -1.43
C PRO A 85 10.54 -10.81 -1.03
N LEU A 86 11.28 -9.72 -0.76
CA LEU A 86 12.67 -9.82 -0.31
C LEU A 86 12.80 -10.58 1.02
N ASN A 87 11.90 -10.34 1.97
CA ASN A 87 11.89 -11.09 3.23
C ASN A 87 11.50 -12.56 3.04
N LEU A 88 10.61 -12.86 2.08
CA LEU A 88 10.22 -14.23 1.76
C LEU A 88 11.37 -15.02 1.11
N ILE A 89 12.12 -14.38 0.20
CA ILE A 89 13.27 -14.99 -0.50
C ILE A 89 14.48 -15.12 0.43
N LYS A 90 14.83 -14.05 1.15
CA LYS A 90 15.94 -14.07 2.12
C LYS A 90 15.70 -15.11 3.22
N GLY A 91 14.44 -15.27 3.61
CA GLY A 91 14.03 -16.18 4.66
C GLY A 91 14.55 -15.76 6.04
N THR A 92 14.15 -16.51 7.06
CA THR A 92 14.78 -16.45 8.38
C THR A 92 16.09 -17.22 8.34
N ARG A 93 17.14 -16.72 8.99
CA ARG A 93 18.43 -17.42 9.16
C ARG A 93 18.12 -18.84 9.65
N SER A 94 18.67 -19.85 8.97
CA SER A 94 18.33 -21.24 9.29
C SER A 94 18.84 -21.57 10.68
N VAL A 95 18.00 -22.21 11.50
CA VAL A 95 18.35 -22.68 12.86
C VAL A 95 19.66 -23.49 12.85
N LEU A 96 19.87 -24.33 11.83
CA LEU A 96 21.09 -25.12 11.66
C LEU A 96 22.35 -24.26 11.48
N TYR A 97 22.25 -23.15 10.75
CA TYR A 97 23.38 -22.23 10.55
C TYR A 97 23.62 -21.39 11.81
N GLU A 98 22.57 -21.02 12.55
CA GLU A 98 22.71 -20.38 13.86
C GLU A 98 23.31 -21.34 14.90
N GLN A 99 23.01 -22.63 14.82
CA GLN A 99 23.65 -23.65 15.66
C GLN A 99 25.13 -23.79 15.31
N LEU A 100 25.47 -23.89 14.02
CA LEU A 100 26.84 -24.08 13.57
C LEU A 100 27.74 -22.90 13.96
N GLU A 101 27.26 -21.66 13.78
CA GLU A 101 27.94 -20.44 14.25
C GLU A 101 28.07 -20.41 15.78
N ASN A 102 27.01 -20.80 16.52
CA ASN A 102 27.07 -20.81 17.98
C ASN A 102 28.01 -21.91 18.51
N THR A 103 28.23 -23.00 17.77
CA THR A 103 29.23 -24.03 18.10
C THR A 103 30.64 -23.53 17.83
N GLU A 104 30.88 -22.89 16.68
CA GLU A 104 32.16 -22.27 16.32
C GLU A 104 32.58 -21.19 17.32
N ASP A 105 31.66 -20.28 17.69
CA ASP A 105 31.88 -19.26 18.73
C ASP A 105 32.23 -19.88 20.10
N MET A 106 31.65 -21.04 20.41
CA MET A 106 31.88 -21.73 21.68
C MET A 106 33.26 -22.37 21.71
N GLU A 107 33.67 -23.03 20.62
CA GLU A 107 35.02 -23.60 20.45
C GLU A 107 36.11 -22.51 20.52
N GLU A 108 35.89 -21.35 19.87
CA GLU A 108 36.85 -20.24 19.92
C GLU A 108 37.05 -19.73 21.35
N VAL A 109 35.95 -19.55 22.10
CA VAL A 109 35.98 -19.10 23.50
C VAL A 109 36.61 -20.15 24.41
N GLU A 110 36.32 -21.44 24.22
CA GLU A 110 36.93 -22.54 24.99
C GLU A 110 38.45 -22.59 24.74
N GLN A 111 38.90 -22.47 23.50
CA GLN A 111 40.33 -22.39 23.18
C GLN A 111 41.02 -21.18 23.83
N HIS A 112 40.34 -20.04 23.92
CA HIS A 112 40.87 -18.86 24.60
C HIS A 112 41.01 -19.09 26.12
N ILE A 113 40.01 -19.72 26.72
CA ILE A 113 40.04 -20.11 28.14
C ILE A 113 41.19 -21.10 28.40
N GLU A 114 41.37 -22.10 27.54
CA GLU A 114 42.47 -23.06 27.64
C GLU A 114 43.84 -22.39 27.50
N LYS A 115 44.02 -21.51 26.51
CA LYS A 115 45.26 -20.72 26.34
C LYS A 115 45.56 -19.85 27.56
N LEU A 116 44.53 -19.27 28.19
CA LEU A 116 44.67 -18.49 29.43
C LEU A 116 44.99 -19.38 30.64
N LYS A 117 44.40 -20.57 30.74
CA LYS A 117 44.67 -21.54 31.80
C LYS A 117 46.06 -22.17 31.67
N ALA A 118 46.51 -22.44 30.44
CA ALA A 118 47.85 -22.97 30.16
C ALA A 118 48.96 -22.00 30.62
N LYS A 119 48.75 -20.68 30.53
CA LYS A 119 49.66 -19.68 31.11
C LYS A 119 49.82 -19.79 32.64
N CYS A 120 48.94 -20.52 33.30
CA CYS A 120 48.97 -20.78 34.74
C CYS A 120 49.41 -22.20 35.13
N GLU A 121 49.74 -23.07 34.18
CA GLU A 121 50.27 -24.40 34.51
C GLU A 121 51.60 -24.34 35.27
N ASP A 122 52.40 -23.28 35.07
CA ASP A 122 53.67 -23.04 35.77
C ASP A 122 53.51 -22.65 37.26
N GLY A 123 52.29 -22.70 37.82
CA GLY A 123 52.00 -22.38 39.22
C GLY A 123 52.00 -20.88 39.55
N ARG A 124 52.20 -20.01 38.56
CA ARG A 124 52.15 -18.54 38.75
C ARG A 124 50.69 -18.05 38.79
N PRO A 125 50.34 -17.13 39.71
CA PRO A 125 48.99 -16.58 39.75
C PRO A 125 48.69 -15.73 38.51
N LEU A 126 47.47 -15.86 37.95
CA LEU A 126 47.00 -15.02 36.83
C LEU A 126 47.11 -13.53 37.19
N SER A 127 47.52 -12.72 36.22
CA SER A 127 47.43 -11.26 36.30
C SER A 127 45.99 -10.81 36.57
N LEU A 128 45.80 -9.72 37.33
CA LEU A 128 44.48 -9.14 37.59
C LEU A 128 43.68 -8.86 36.32
N ARG A 129 44.37 -8.52 35.21
CA ARG A 129 43.75 -8.30 33.90
C ARG A 129 43.28 -9.61 33.26
N ASP A 130 44.14 -10.62 33.28
CA ASP A 130 43.83 -11.93 32.71
C ASP A 130 42.72 -12.64 33.50
N ARG A 131 42.66 -12.44 34.83
CA ARG A 131 41.56 -12.94 35.67
C ARG A 131 40.21 -12.31 35.30
N ARG A 132 40.17 -11.02 34.98
CA ARG A 132 38.95 -10.34 34.50
C ARG A 132 38.54 -10.86 33.12
N ASN A 133 39.50 -11.01 32.20
CA ASN A 133 39.24 -11.55 30.87
C ASN A 133 38.70 -12.99 30.94
N LEU A 134 39.24 -13.81 31.85
CA LEU A 134 38.77 -15.17 32.07
C LEU A 134 37.31 -15.19 32.57
N GLN A 135 36.97 -14.34 33.53
CA GLN A 135 35.58 -14.21 34.01
C GLN A 135 34.62 -13.74 32.90
N GLU A 136 35.05 -12.83 32.03
CA GLU A 136 34.26 -12.35 30.90
C GLU A 136 34.04 -13.46 29.85
N LEU A 137 35.08 -14.24 29.54
CA LEU A 137 35.01 -15.37 28.63
C LEU A 137 34.10 -16.49 29.18
N GLU A 138 34.18 -16.79 30.47
CA GLU A 138 33.28 -17.76 31.12
C GLU A 138 31.81 -17.30 31.10
N ALA A 139 31.56 -16.01 31.33
CA ALA A 139 30.23 -15.42 31.19
C ALA A 139 29.71 -15.51 29.74
N LYS A 140 30.57 -15.23 28.76
CA LYS A 140 30.24 -15.38 27.32
C LYS A 140 29.90 -16.84 27.00
N LEU A 141 30.69 -17.81 27.46
CA LEU A 141 30.43 -19.24 27.28
C LEU A 141 29.06 -19.65 27.86
N LEU A 142 28.71 -19.20 29.07
CA LEU A 142 27.39 -19.47 29.66
C LEU A 142 26.24 -18.93 28.81
N THR A 143 26.40 -17.74 28.21
CA THR A 143 25.38 -17.18 27.30
C THR A 143 25.25 -17.96 26.00
N LEU A 144 26.38 -18.34 25.37
CA LEU A 144 26.42 -19.18 24.17
C LEU A 144 25.80 -20.56 24.41
N ARG A 145 26.12 -21.21 25.55
CA ARG A 145 25.54 -22.50 25.93
C ARG A 145 24.03 -22.40 26.22
N ARG A 146 23.55 -21.28 26.76
CA ARG A 146 22.10 -21.04 26.92
C ARG A 146 21.42 -20.87 25.56
N ARG A 147 22.04 -20.11 24.64
CA ARG A 147 21.53 -19.92 23.27
C ARG A 147 21.50 -21.25 22.51
N GLY A 148 22.54 -22.07 22.62
CA GLY A 148 22.62 -23.42 22.03
C GLY A 148 21.45 -24.32 22.46
N ARG A 149 21.15 -24.38 23.76
CA ARG A 149 19.99 -25.14 24.27
C ARG A 149 18.65 -24.66 23.73
N HIS A 150 18.49 -23.35 23.52
CA HIS A 150 17.28 -22.81 22.88
C HIS A 150 17.18 -23.19 21.40
N LEU A 151 18.30 -23.18 20.68
CA LEU A 151 18.35 -23.57 19.28
C LEU A 151 18.09 -25.08 19.09
N GLU A 152 18.66 -25.92 19.95
CA GLU A 152 18.43 -27.37 19.98
C GLU A 152 16.95 -27.70 20.27
N ASN A 153 16.35 -27.02 21.25
CA ASN A 153 14.91 -27.14 21.50
C ASN A 153 14.05 -26.64 20.33
N ALA A 154 14.50 -25.61 19.61
CA ALA A 154 13.82 -25.11 18.42
C ALA A 154 13.96 -26.08 17.22
N GLU A 155 15.08 -26.80 17.12
CA GLU A 155 15.31 -27.86 16.13
C GLU A 155 14.41 -29.07 16.38
N ARG A 156 14.27 -29.51 17.64
CA ARG A 156 13.45 -30.67 18.02
C ARG A 156 11.95 -30.46 17.76
N ASN A 157 11.49 -29.22 17.66
CA ASN A 157 10.10 -28.91 17.34
C ASN A 157 9.76 -29.29 15.89
N CYS A 158 8.73 -30.11 15.70
CA CYS A 158 8.18 -30.53 14.40
C CYS A 158 7.94 -29.36 13.41
N CYS A 159 7.57 -28.17 13.94
CA CYS A 159 7.38 -26.95 13.16
C CYS A 159 8.64 -26.49 12.40
N SER A 160 9.86 -26.77 12.88
CA SER A 160 11.10 -26.38 12.20
C SER A 160 11.36 -27.25 10.95
N LYS A 161 10.99 -28.54 11.02
CA LYS A 161 11.14 -29.51 9.93
C LYS A 161 10.15 -29.24 8.80
N VAL A 162 8.88 -28.98 9.15
CA VAL A 162 7.85 -28.49 8.21
C VAL A 162 8.26 -27.13 7.62
N GLY A 163 8.81 -26.24 8.44
CA GLY A 163 9.33 -24.94 7.99
C GLY A 163 10.46 -25.03 6.96
N ARG A 164 11.30 -26.08 7.06
CA ARG A 164 12.40 -26.35 6.11
C ARG A 164 11.87 -26.90 4.77
N ALA A 165 10.86 -27.78 4.80
CA ALA A 165 10.21 -28.30 3.60
C ALA A 165 9.40 -27.24 2.83
N LEU A 166 8.82 -26.27 3.54
CA LEU A 166 8.09 -25.14 2.94
C LEU A 166 9.01 -24.03 2.39
N ARG A 167 10.33 -24.13 2.55
CA ARG A 167 11.29 -23.11 2.07
C ARG A 167 11.23 -22.88 0.55
N PRO A 168 11.29 -23.89 -0.33
CA PRO A 168 11.15 -23.67 -1.77
C PRO A 168 9.82 -23.00 -2.13
N ILE A 169 8.74 -23.37 -1.45
CA ILE A 169 7.41 -22.75 -1.63
C ILE A 169 7.42 -21.27 -1.24
N LYS A 170 8.09 -20.90 -0.14
CA LYS A 170 8.25 -19.48 0.27
C LYS A 170 9.05 -18.67 -0.74
N ILE A 171 10.11 -19.24 -1.31
CA ILE A 171 10.92 -18.58 -2.34
C ILE A 171 10.09 -18.38 -3.60
N LEU A 172 9.39 -19.43 -4.05
CA LEU A 172 8.49 -19.37 -5.21
C LEU A 172 7.41 -18.29 -5.02
N LEU A 173 6.81 -18.23 -3.83
CA LEU A 173 5.81 -17.22 -3.48
C LEU A 173 6.40 -15.80 -3.41
N GLY A 174 7.67 -15.66 -2.99
CA GLY A 174 8.40 -14.40 -3.07
C GLY A 174 8.63 -13.95 -4.52
N VAL A 175 9.05 -14.86 -5.41
CA VAL A 175 9.22 -14.57 -6.84
C VAL A 175 7.88 -14.19 -7.49
N PHE A 176 6.80 -14.92 -7.16
CA PHE A 176 5.46 -14.59 -7.61
C PHE A 176 5.05 -13.16 -7.22
N PHE A 177 5.28 -12.75 -5.97
CA PHE A 177 4.98 -11.37 -5.56
C PHE A 177 5.83 -10.32 -6.27
N ILE A 178 7.08 -10.61 -6.66
CA ILE A 178 7.89 -9.71 -7.49
C ILE A 178 7.25 -9.55 -8.88
N LEU A 179 6.81 -10.64 -9.50
CA LEU A 179 6.15 -10.60 -10.80
C LEU A 179 4.85 -9.79 -10.74
N VAL A 180 4.05 -9.97 -9.69
CA VAL A 180 2.82 -9.19 -9.46
C VAL A 180 3.15 -7.71 -9.24
N ALA A 181 4.18 -7.38 -8.44
CA ALA A 181 4.62 -6.00 -8.25
C ALA A 181 5.05 -5.35 -9.58
N LEU A 182 5.77 -6.09 -10.42
CA LEU A 182 6.20 -5.63 -11.74
C LEU A 182 4.99 -5.42 -12.69
N LEU A 183 3.99 -6.31 -12.66
CA LEU A 183 2.75 -6.13 -13.40
C LEU A 183 2.05 -4.82 -13.02
N PHE A 184 1.92 -4.52 -11.72
CA PHE A 184 1.34 -3.25 -11.26
C PHE A 184 2.17 -2.05 -11.67
N PHE A 185 3.49 -2.13 -11.55
CA PHE A 185 4.40 -1.07 -11.96
C PHE A 185 4.23 -0.73 -13.44
N VAL A 186 4.28 -1.74 -14.32
CA VAL A 186 4.11 -1.56 -15.78
C VAL A 186 2.72 -1.03 -16.10
N SER A 187 1.67 -1.57 -15.48
CA SER A 187 0.29 -1.14 -15.71
C SER A 187 0.07 0.33 -15.32
N LEU A 188 0.51 0.73 -14.11
CA LEU A 188 0.43 2.12 -13.67
C LEU A 188 1.29 3.04 -14.53
N PHE A 189 2.50 2.62 -14.90
CA PHE A 189 3.38 3.40 -15.74
C PHE A 189 2.73 3.68 -17.11
N ILE A 190 2.18 2.65 -17.77
CA ILE A 190 1.47 2.81 -19.05
C ILE A 190 0.26 3.74 -18.89
N SER A 191 -0.58 3.53 -17.87
CA SER A 191 -1.74 4.40 -17.64
C SER A 191 -1.38 5.86 -17.35
N ASN A 192 -0.30 6.11 -16.60
CA ASN A 192 0.15 7.48 -16.33
C ASN A 192 0.82 8.12 -17.54
N LEU A 193 1.53 7.34 -18.36
CA LEU A 193 2.09 7.81 -19.63
C LEU A 193 0.98 8.18 -20.63
N ASP A 194 -0.07 7.37 -20.72
CA ASP A 194 -1.27 7.64 -21.53
C ASP A 194 -1.91 8.98 -21.10
N LYS A 195 -2.05 9.20 -19.78
CA LYS A 195 -2.48 10.48 -19.20
C LYS A 195 -1.54 11.64 -19.52
N ALA A 196 -0.23 11.42 -19.52
CA ALA A 196 0.74 12.47 -19.82
C ALA A 196 0.67 12.92 -21.30
N LEU A 197 0.41 11.97 -22.22
CA LEU A 197 0.45 12.22 -23.66
C LEU A 197 -0.87 12.76 -24.22
N TYR A 198 -2.01 12.26 -23.73
CA TYR A 198 -3.31 12.49 -24.37
C TYR A 198 -4.31 13.28 -23.53
N SER A 199 -3.92 13.75 -22.33
CA SER A 199 -4.84 14.49 -21.46
C SER A 199 -5.08 15.94 -21.90
N SER A 200 -6.27 16.45 -21.63
CA SER A 200 -6.76 17.81 -21.92
C SER A 200 -6.16 18.92 -21.02
N GLY A 201 -4.95 18.71 -20.46
CA GLY A 201 -4.22 19.68 -19.63
C GLY A 201 -4.48 19.63 -18.10
N MET A 202 -3.75 20.47 -17.35
CA MET A 202 -3.74 20.49 -15.87
C MET A 202 -5.03 21.04 -15.24
N SER A 203 -5.71 21.96 -15.93
CA SER A 203 -6.92 22.64 -15.46
C SER A 203 -8.19 21.78 -15.52
N SER A 204 -8.14 20.65 -16.22
CA SER A 204 -9.24 19.67 -16.33
C SER A 204 -9.06 18.43 -15.46
N GLY A 205 -8.02 18.38 -14.62
CA GLY A 205 -7.81 17.29 -13.66
C GLY A 205 -7.07 16.06 -14.22
N LEU A 206 -6.40 16.20 -15.37
CA LEU A 206 -5.71 15.13 -16.09
C LEU A 206 -6.59 13.89 -16.36
N ILE A 207 -7.84 14.15 -16.74
CA ILE A 207 -8.80 13.08 -17.03
C ILE A 207 -8.53 12.56 -18.44
N VAL A 208 -8.30 11.25 -18.54
CA VAL A 208 -8.19 10.56 -19.83
C VAL A 208 -9.53 9.95 -20.18
N PHE A 209 -9.94 10.25 -21.41
CA PHE A 209 -11.24 9.96 -21.97
C PHE A 209 -11.20 8.74 -22.91
N GLY A 210 -10.05 8.08 -23.06
CA GLY A 210 -9.92 6.83 -23.79
C GLY A 210 -8.52 6.25 -23.64
N THR A 211 -8.40 4.92 -23.56
CA THR A 211 -7.11 4.26 -23.50
C THR A 211 -6.57 4.04 -24.91
N ASN A 212 -5.53 4.77 -25.29
CA ASN A 212 -4.83 4.50 -26.55
C ASN A 212 -3.74 3.43 -26.38
N LEU A 213 -3.16 3.34 -25.17
CA LEU A 213 -2.18 2.33 -24.82
C LEU A 213 -2.82 1.13 -24.12
N THR A 214 -2.52 -0.07 -24.61
CA THR A 214 -3.01 -1.32 -24.02
C THR A 214 -2.37 -1.57 -22.66
N ASN A 215 -3.16 -1.48 -21.60
CA ASN A 215 -2.73 -1.80 -20.24
C ASN A 215 -2.98 -3.30 -19.95
N PRO A 216 -1.96 -4.07 -19.54
CA PRO A 216 -2.09 -5.52 -19.39
C PRO A 216 -3.10 -5.93 -18.30
N LEU A 217 -3.21 -5.15 -17.22
CA LEU A 217 -4.16 -5.43 -16.15
C LEU A 217 -5.59 -5.10 -16.57
N ASN A 218 -5.78 -4.05 -17.38
CA ASN A 218 -7.07 -3.70 -17.97
C ASN A 218 -7.60 -4.82 -18.88
N GLU A 219 -6.77 -5.29 -19.82
CA GLU A 219 -7.13 -6.40 -20.71
C GLU A 219 -7.44 -7.68 -19.94
N LEU A 220 -6.64 -7.98 -18.90
CA LEU A 220 -6.88 -9.14 -18.05
C LEU A 220 -8.26 -9.07 -17.37
N LEU A 221 -8.63 -7.93 -16.79
CA LEU A 221 -9.94 -7.78 -16.14
C LEU A 221 -11.10 -7.88 -17.14
N LEU A 222 -10.98 -7.25 -18.32
CA LEU A 222 -11.99 -7.34 -19.38
C LEU A 222 -12.16 -8.77 -19.92
N ALA A 223 -11.07 -9.52 -20.08
CA ALA A 223 -11.11 -10.91 -20.55
C ALA A 223 -11.76 -11.86 -19.53
N LEU A 224 -11.70 -11.55 -18.24
CA LEU A 224 -12.24 -12.36 -17.16
C LEU A 224 -13.71 -12.03 -16.83
N GLN A 225 -14.16 -10.82 -17.16
CA GLN A 225 -15.53 -10.34 -16.91
C GLN A 225 -16.66 -11.25 -17.45
N PRO A 226 -16.54 -11.91 -18.64
CA PRO A 226 -17.61 -12.79 -19.14
C PRO A 226 -17.86 -14.03 -18.26
N VAL A 227 -16.87 -14.45 -17.45
CA VAL A 227 -16.96 -15.63 -16.58
C VAL A 227 -17.23 -15.19 -15.15
N PHE A 228 -18.49 -14.90 -14.84
CA PHE A 228 -18.89 -14.49 -13.48
C PHE A 228 -18.59 -15.61 -12.46
N PRO A 229 -18.02 -15.33 -11.26
CA PRO A 229 -17.63 -14.03 -10.67
C PRO A 229 -16.09 -13.79 -10.64
N LEU A 230 -15.38 -14.23 -11.68
CA LEU A 230 -13.92 -14.35 -11.64
C LEU A 230 -13.21 -12.98 -11.57
N ASP A 231 -13.75 -11.97 -12.22
CA ASP A 231 -13.33 -10.56 -12.14
C ASP A 231 -13.35 -10.00 -10.70
N TYR A 232 -14.42 -10.25 -9.94
CA TYR A 232 -14.52 -9.86 -8.54
C TYR A 232 -13.53 -10.60 -7.64
N VAL A 233 -13.30 -11.88 -7.92
CA VAL A 233 -12.27 -12.67 -7.23
C VAL A 233 -10.90 -12.05 -7.49
N LEU A 234 -10.58 -11.69 -8.74
CA LEU A 234 -9.31 -11.06 -9.09
C LEU A 234 -9.14 -9.70 -8.40
N ILE A 235 -10.16 -8.84 -8.41
CA ILE A 235 -10.12 -7.56 -7.68
C ILE A 235 -9.89 -7.79 -6.18
N THR A 236 -10.55 -8.79 -5.59
CA THR A 236 -10.35 -9.14 -4.18
C THR A 236 -8.92 -9.60 -3.89
N ILE A 237 -8.33 -10.41 -4.79
CA ILE A 237 -6.92 -10.83 -4.70
C ILE A 237 -5.99 -9.61 -4.80
N ILE A 238 -6.26 -8.70 -5.73
CA ILE A 238 -5.51 -7.44 -5.89
C ILE A 238 -5.58 -6.63 -4.60
N THR A 239 -6.78 -6.36 -4.07
CA THR A 239 -6.95 -5.60 -2.82
C THR A 239 -6.27 -6.28 -1.64
N MET A 240 -6.37 -7.61 -1.51
CA MET A 240 -5.67 -8.36 -0.46
C MET A 240 -4.15 -8.27 -0.61
N TYR A 241 -3.63 -8.31 -1.83
CA TYR A 241 -2.20 -8.09 -2.08
C TYR A 241 -1.74 -6.71 -1.59
N PHE A 242 -2.50 -5.64 -1.90
CA PHE A 242 -2.23 -4.30 -1.37
C PHE A 242 -2.26 -4.28 0.17
N VAL A 243 -3.28 -4.87 0.80
CA VAL A 243 -3.37 -4.95 2.27
C VAL A 243 -2.17 -5.70 2.89
N PHE A 244 -1.78 -6.84 2.32
CA PHE A 244 -0.66 -7.63 2.83
C PHE A 244 0.69 -6.93 2.67
N THR A 245 0.92 -6.28 1.53
CA THR A 245 2.14 -5.50 1.31
C THR A 245 2.19 -4.29 2.24
N SER A 246 1.10 -3.54 2.41
CA SER A 246 1.03 -2.45 3.38
C SER A 246 1.28 -2.93 4.80
N MET A 247 0.68 -4.04 5.23
CA MET A 247 0.90 -4.60 6.55
C MET A 247 2.37 -4.99 6.77
N ALA A 248 3.02 -5.56 5.75
CA ALA A 248 4.45 -5.86 5.79
C ALA A 248 5.30 -4.58 5.89
N GLY A 249 4.92 -3.51 5.16
CA GLY A 249 5.55 -2.20 5.23
C GLY A 249 5.45 -1.56 6.61
N ILE A 250 4.24 -1.46 7.16
CA ILE A 250 3.99 -0.87 8.49
C ILE A 250 4.69 -1.68 9.59
N ARG A 251 4.73 -3.02 9.48
CA ARG A 251 5.43 -3.86 10.46
C ARG A 251 6.93 -3.58 10.50
N ASN A 252 7.56 -3.41 9.34
CA ASN A 252 9.00 -3.22 9.24
C ASN A 252 9.42 -1.76 9.53
N MET A 253 8.68 -0.78 9.02
CA MET A 253 8.98 0.65 9.19
C MET A 253 8.48 1.23 10.53
N GLY A 254 7.37 0.70 11.06
CA GLY A 254 6.60 1.26 12.18
C GLY A 254 5.59 2.32 11.72
N ILE A 255 4.78 2.84 12.64
CA ILE A 255 3.82 3.92 12.35
C ILE A 255 4.53 5.27 12.55
N TRP A 256 4.61 6.05 11.47
CA TRP A 256 5.19 7.39 11.42
C TRP A 256 4.11 8.46 11.38
N PHE A 257 4.37 9.59 12.05
CA PHE A 257 3.55 10.80 11.99
C PHE A 257 4.47 12.01 11.86
N PHE A 258 4.42 12.73 10.74
CA PHE A 258 5.24 13.93 10.45
C PHE A 258 6.71 13.80 10.91
N TRP A 259 7.41 12.75 10.44
CA TRP A 259 8.81 12.40 10.79
C TRP A 259 9.10 11.76 12.15
N ILE A 260 8.13 11.65 13.06
CA ILE A 260 8.34 10.99 14.35
C ILE A 260 7.77 9.57 14.30
N ARG A 261 8.59 8.58 14.68
CA ARG A 261 8.14 7.19 14.83
C ARG A 261 7.33 7.05 16.12
N LEU A 262 6.01 7.06 15.98
CA LEU A 262 5.06 7.04 17.09
C LEU A 262 4.97 5.65 17.74
N TYR A 263 4.84 4.61 16.91
CA TYR A 263 4.71 3.22 17.39
C TYR A 263 5.58 2.25 16.59
N LYS A 264 6.29 1.37 17.30
CA LYS A 264 6.97 0.21 16.71
C LYS A 264 6.08 -1.02 16.86
N ILE A 265 5.64 -1.59 15.75
CA ILE A 265 4.83 -2.81 15.75
C ILE A 265 5.75 -4.01 16.00
N ARG A 266 5.43 -4.80 17.03
CA ARG A 266 6.11 -6.06 17.33
C ARG A 266 5.07 -7.15 17.49
N PRO A 267 5.25 -8.34 16.88
CA PRO A 267 4.32 -9.44 17.08
C PRO A 267 4.16 -9.73 18.58
N GLN A 268 2.90 -9.91 19.01
CA GLN A 268 2.50 -10.25 20.38
C GLN A 268 2.81 -9.21 21.47
N ARG A 269 3.38 -8.05 21.12
CA ARG A 269 3.78 -7.00 22.08
C ARG A 269 3.30 -5.59 21.67
N THR A 270 2.26 -5.50 20.85
CA THR A 270 1.66 -4.22 20.43
C THR A 270 0.64 -3.71 21.44
N ARG A 271 0.70 -2.42 21.77
CA ARG A 271 -0.35 -1.76 22.57
C ARG A 271 -1.65 -1.67 21.77
N PRO A 272 -2.84 -1.80 22.40
CA PRO A 272 -4.13 -1.81 21.69
C PRO A 272 -4.41 -0.52 20.91
N GLN A 273 -3.94 0.63 21.41
CA GLN A 273 -4.04 1.91 20.68
C GLN A 273 -3.31 1.89 19.33
N ALA A 274 -2.13 1.25 19.27
CA ALA A 274 -1.38 1.14 18.01
C ALA A 274 -2.08 0.20 17.01
N LEU A 275 -2.82 -0.80 17.50
CA LEU A 275 -3.64 -1.68 16.66
C LEU A 275 -4.82 -0.93 16.03
N LEU A 276 -5.45 -0.02 16.78
CA LEU A 276 -6.50 0.86 16.23
C LEU A 276 -5.95 1.79 15.15
N PHE A 277 -4.78 2.40 15.36
CA PHE A 277 -4.13 3.21 14.32
C PHE A 277 -3.74 2.38 13.09
N LEU A 278 -3.24 1.16 13.27
CA LEU A 278 -2.98 0.24 12.16
C LEU A 278 -4.25 -0.02 11.35
N CYS A 279 -5.37 -0.32 12.03
CA CYS A 279 -6.65 -0.56 11.37
C CYS A 279 -7.12 0.68 10.60
N MET A 280 -7.06 1.86 11.19
CA MET A 280 -7.42 3.12 10.52
C MET A 280 -6.56 3.39 9.28
N ILE A 281 -5.25 3.18 9.36
CA ILE A 281 -4.34 3.32 8.21
C ILE A 281 -4.68 2.30 7.13
N LEU A 282 -4.92 1.04 7.48
CA LEU A 282 -5.30 0.00 6.52
C LEU A 282 -6.64 0.31 5.84
N LEU A 283 -7.62 0.85 6.58
CA LEU A 283 -8.91 1.28 6.00
C LEU A 283 -8.72 2.42 4.99
N LEU A 284 -7.88 3.41 5.30
CA LEU A 284 -7.55 4.50 4.38
C LEU A 284 -6.79 3.99 3.14
N ILE A 285 -5.90 3.03 3.32
CA ILE A 285 -5.20 2.36 2.22
C ILE A 285 -6.20 1.64 1.32
N VAL A 286 -7.12 0.83 1.86
CA VAL A 286 -8.14 0.13 1.08
C VAL A 286 -9.03 1.14 0.33
N LEU A 287 -9.41 2.23 0.98
CA LEU A 287 -10.17 3.30 0.33
C LEU A 287 -9.40 3.89 -0.87
N HIS A 288 -8.10 4.15 -0.73
CA HIS A 288 -7.27 4.61 -1.84
C HIS A 288 -7.04 3.53 -2.90
N THR A 289 -6.88 2.26 -2.53
CA THR A 289 -6.76 1.14 -3.46
C THR A 289 -7.98 1.07 -4.38
N ASN A 290 -9.19 1.28 -3.87
CA ASN A 290 -10.39 1.37 -4.72
C ASN A 290 -10.29 2.47 -5.78
N TYR A 291 -9.77 3.66 -5.42
CA TYR A 291 -9.50 4.73 -6.39
C TYR A 291 -8.42 4.32 -7.40
N MET A 292 -7.34 3.69 -6.94
CA MET A 292 -6.22 3.31 -7.79
C MET A 292 -6.60 2.25 -8.84
N ILE A 293 -7.63 1.42 -8.61
CA ILE A 293 -8.16 0.49 -9.64
C ILE A 293 -8.65 1.27 -10.88
N TYR A 294 -9.23 2.47 -10.73
CA TYR A 294 -9.63 3.30 -11.87
C TYR A 294 -8.43 3.78 -12.70
N SER A 295 -7.25 3.90 -12.09
CA SER A 295 -6.01 4.19 -12.82
C SER A 295 -5.37 2.93 -13.42
N LEU A 296 -5.57 1.77 -12.81
CA LEU A 296 -5.05 0.49 -13.28
C LEU A 296 -5.84 -0.11 -14.44
N ALA A 297 -7.15 0.04 -14.45
CA ALA A 297 -8.04 -0.56 -15.45
C ALA A 297 -9.22 0.38 -15.75
N PRO A 298 -8.95 1.54 -16.37
CA PRO A 298 -9.97 2.57 -16.59
C PRO A 298 -11.16 2.04 -17.40
N GLN A 299 -10.93 1.24 -18.44
CA GLN A 299 -12.01 0.73 -19.30
C GLN A 299 -12.94 -0.21 -18.54
N TYR A 300 -12.36 -1.16 -17.81
CA TYR A 300 -13.13 -2.11 -17.00
C TYR A 300 -13.99 -1.41 -15.95
N VAL A 301 -13.46 -0.41 -15.23
CA VAL A 301 -14.21 0.23 -14.14
C VAL A 301 -15.17 1.31 -14.65
N MET A 302 -14.85 2.01 -15.74
CA MET A 302 -15.70 3.08 -16.27
C MET A 302 -16.89 2.53 -17.06
N TYR A 303 -16.64 1.60 -17.99
CA TYR A 303 -17.64 1.12 -18.94
C TYR A 303 -17.91 -0.39 -18.83
N GLY A 304 -16.99 -1.17 -18.27
CA GLY A 304 -17.12 -2.63 -18.18
C GLY A 304 -17.17 -3.27 -19.56
N SER A 305 -18.22 -4.05 -19.83
CA SER A 305 -18.43 -4.77 -21.10
C SER A 305 -19.36 -4.03 -22.07
N GLN A 306 -19.68 -2.75 -21.80
CA GLN A 306 -20.55 -1.97 -22.66
C GLN A 306 -19.88 -1.75 -24.03
N THR A 307 -20.66 -1.94 -25.09
CA THR A 307 -20.26 -1.69 -26.48
C THR A 307 -21.34 -0.86 -27.17
N TYR A 308 -20.93 -0.05 -28.14
CA TYR A 308 -21.83 0.76 -28.95
C TYR A 308 -21.64 0.46 -30.43
N LEU A 309 -22.69 0.76 -31.21
CA LEU A 309 -22.66 0.60 -32.65
C LEU A 309 -22.08 1.87 -33.27
N TRP A 310 -20.89 1.73 -33.87
CA TRP A 310 -20.26 2.83 -34.57
C TRP A 310 -20.47 2.68 -36.08
N GLN A 311 -21.05 3.71 -36.71
CA GLN A 311 -21.25 3.75 -38.15
C GLN A 311 -20.18 4.64 -38.79
N LYS A 312 -19.32 4.05 -39.62
CA LYS A 312 -18.35 4.81 -40.42
C LYS A 312 -19.09 5.45 -41.59
N ASN A 313 -19.11 6.78 -41.67
CA ASN A 313 -19.61 7.50 -42.84
C ASN A 313 -18.96 6.91 -44.10
N HIS A 314 -19.79 6.38 -45.01
CA HIS A 314 -19.48 5.63 -46.25
C HIS A 314 -19.59 4.09 -46.23
N THR A 315 -19.88 3.41 -45.11
CA THR A 315 -20.20 1.97 -45.11
C THR A 315 -21.49 1.69 -44.33
N ILE A 316 -22.40 0.91 -44.93
CA ILE A 316 -23.69 0.51 -44.32
C ILE A 316 -23.49 -0.47 -43.13
N THR A 317 -22.28 -1.00 -42.96
CA THR A 317 -21.94 -1.93 -41.88
C THR A 317 -21.64 -1.17 -40.58
N ALA A 318 -22.53 -1.30 -39.60
CA ALA A 318 -22.25 -0.90 -38.22
C ALA A 318 -21.20 -1.84 -37.62
N VAL A 319 -20.13 -1.28 -37.04
CA VAL A 319 -19.09 -2.04 -36.35
C VAL A 319 -19.33 -1.89 -34.85
N VAL A 320 -19.28 -3.01 -34.12
CA VAL A 320 -19.36 -3.01 -32.66
C VAL A 320 -18.01 -2.51 -32.12
N LYS A 321 -18.03 -1.41 -31.36
CA LYS A 321 -16.86 -0.82 -30.71
C LYS A 321 -17.07 -0.76 -29.21
N THR A 322 -16.01 -0.97 -28.43
CA THR A 322 -16.05 -0.79 -26.97
C THR A 322 -16.31 0.66 -26.63
N CYS A 323 -17.15 0.92 -25.62
CA CYS A 323 -17.46 2.28 -25.17
C CYS A 323 -16.19 3.08 -24.89
N ASP A 324 -16.08 4.23 -25.55
CA ASP A 324 -15.07 5.25 -25.31
C ASP A 324 -15.80 6.60 -25.18
N VAL A 325 -15.07 7.69 -25.01
CA VAL A 325 -15.71 9.02 -24.84
C VAL A 325 -16.31 9.58 -26.12
N ASP A 326 -15.96 9.02 -27.27
CA ASP A 326 -16.61 9.35 -28.53
C ASP A 326 -17.98 8.63 -28.69
N ALA A 327 -18.33 7.75 -27.74
CA ALA A 327 -19.62 7.07 -27.75
C ALA A 327 -20.77 8.01 -27.34
N PRO A 328 -21.95 7.89 -27.96
CA PRO A 328 -23.12 8.69 -27.58
C PRO A 328 -23.58 8.37 -26.16
N ASP A 329 -23.97 9.42 -25.41
CA ASP A 329 -24.37 9.36 -23.99
C ASP A 329 -25.53 8.36 -23.75
N ASP A 330 -26.38 8.16 -24.76
CA ASP A 330 -27.54 7.27 -24.73
C ASP A 330 -27.18 5.78 -24.90
N GLN A 331 -25.97 5.44 -25.36
CA GLN A 331 -25.52 4.05 -25.53
C GLN A 331 -24.47 3.59 -24.52
N CYS A 332 -23.66 4.52 -23.99
CA CYS A 332 -22.59 4.20 -23.03
C CYS A 332 -22.74 5.04 -21.76
N THR A 333 -22.87 4.37 -20.61
CA THR A 333 -23.00 5.05 -19.32
C THR A 333 -21.78 4.77 -18.44
N VAL A 334 -21.15 5.85 -17.96
CA VAL A 334 -19.99 5.77 -17.06
C VAL A 334 -20.45 5.42 -15.64
N THR A 335 -19.68 4.57 -14.96
CA THR A 335 -19.89 4.23 -13.55
C THR A 335 -19.96 5.48 -12.66
N ARG A 336 -21.03 5.62 -11.86
CA ARG A 336 -21.24 6.78 -10.97
C ARG A 336 -20.11 7.01 -9.97
N SER A 337 -19.46 5.93 -9.51
CA SER A 337 -18.32 5.98 -8.60
C SER A 337 -17.11 6.72 -9.20
N TYR A 338 -16.88 6.60 -10.52
CA TYR A 338 -15.85 7.36 -11.23
C TYR A 338 -16.17 8.87 -11.22
N LEU A 339 -17.40 9.23 -11.60
CA LEU A 339 -17.87 10.62 -11.60
C LEU A 339 -17.78 11.25 -10.21
N PHE A 340 -18.01 10.45 -9.16
CA PHE A 340 -17.94 10.89 -7.78
C PHE A 340 -16.50 11.18 -7.32
N LEU A 341 -15.54 10.33 -7.69
CA LEU A 341 -14.13 10.48 -7.30
C LEU A 341 -13.39 11.55 -8.11
N HIS A 342 -13.77 11.75 -9.37
CA HIS A 342 -13.17 12.74 -10.26
C HIS A 342 -13.96 14.06 -10.33
N LYS A 343 -14.96 14.25 -9.45
CA LYS A 343 -15.81 15.45 -9.40
C LYS A 343 -15.01 16.75 -9.20
N PHE A 344 -13.89 16.67 -8.49
CA PHE A 344 -13.01 17.80 -8.22
C PHE A 344 -11.70 17.66 -8.99
N TRP A 345 -11.46 18.59 -9.92
CA TRP A 345 -10.29 18.56 -10.80
C TRP A 345 -8.96 18.55 -10.02
N PHE A 346 -8.85 19.31 -8.94
CA PHE A 346 -7.60 19.42 -8.16
C PHE A 346 -7.24 18.12 -7.44
N PHE A 347 -8.22 17.37 -6.90
CA PHE A 347 -7.95 16.05 -6.31
C PHE A 347 -7.45 15.08 -7.38
N SER A 348 -8.07 15.07 -8.56
CA SER A 348 -7.65 14.24 -9.70
C SER A 348 -6.20 14.54 -10.12
N THR A 349 -5.83 15.82 -10.18
CA THR A 349 -4.44 16.25 -10.45
C THR A 349 -3.47 15.77 -9.36
N ILE A 350 -3.82 15.93 -8.08
CA ILE A 350 -2.96 15.46 -6.98
C ILE A 350 -2.79 13.94 -7.06
N TYR A 351 -3.86 13.20 -7.40
CA TYR A 351 -3.77 11.76 -7.52
C TYR A 351 -2.89 11.30 -8.67
N TYR A 352 -2.93 12.00 -9.79
CA TYR A 352 -2.01 11.74 -10.90
C TYR A 352 -0.54 11.87 -10.46
N PHE A 353 -0.19 12.96 -9.79
CA PHE A 353 1.18 13.12 -9.27
C PHE A 353 1.53 12.12 -8.18
N GLY A 354 0.56 11.74 -7.34
CA GLY A 354 0.74 10.71 -6.33
C GLY A 354 1.02 9.33 -6.93
N ASN A 355 0.43 8.99 -8.08
CA ASN A 355 0.75 7.75 -8.79
C ASN A 355 2.21 7.76 -9.29
N TRP A 356 2.70 8.89 -9.80
CA TRP A 356 4.12 9.04 -10.14
C TRP A 356 5.02 8.89 -8.92
N ALA A 357 4.65 9.53 -7.80
CA ALA A 357 5.38 9.41 -6.54
C ALA A 357 5.33 7.99 -5.94
N PHE A 358 4.33 7.18 -6.29
CA PHE A 358 4.26 5.77 -5.90
C PHE A 358 5.21 4.88 -6.73
N LEU A 359 5.47 5.26 -7.99
CA LEU A 359 6.38 4.53 -8.89
C LEU A 359 7.85 4.84 -8.61
N VAL A 360 8.15 6.02 -8.07
CA VAL A 360 9.49 6.44 -7.62
C VAL A 360 9.78 5.84 -6.24
#